data_AF-A0A953DN02-F1
#
_entry.id   AF-A0A953DN02-F1
#
_cell.length_a   1.000
_cell.length_b   1.000
_cell.length_c   1.000
_cell.angle_alpha   90.00
_cell.angle_beta   90.00
_cell.angle_gamma   90.00
#
_symmetry.space_group_name_H-M   'P 1'
#
loop_
_entity.id
_entity.type
_entity.pdbx_description
1 polymer ?
#
loop_
_entity_poly.entity_id
_entity_poly.type
_entity_poly.pdbx_seq_one_letter_code
_entity_poly.pdbx_strand_id
1 'polypeptide(L)'
;MGRKAGLSDEKLRAVVSNDMTPFTDTERLVIELADALTATPASVSDDLYARLRSQFSEEQLMQLGGQIAFENYRARWNRLFDVESDNVYQRSRPLPTEE
;
A
#
# COMPACT_ATOMS: atom_id res chain seq x y z
N MET A 1 1.27 8.38 8.43
CA MET A 1 -0.11 8.47 7.88
C MET A 1 -0.98 7.30 8.31
N GLY A 2 -0.58 6.03 8.06
CA GLY A 2 -1.42 4.86 8.36
C GLY A 2 -2.00 4.76 9.78
N ARG A 3 -1.20 5.00 10.84
CA ARG A 3 -1.70 5.06 12.23
C ARG A 3 -2.80 6.11 12.44
N LYS A 4 -2.61 7.31 11.87
CA LYS A 4 -3.61 8.40 11.94
C LYS A 4 -4.89 8.04 11.19
N ALA A 5 -4.81 7.16 10.20
CA ALA A 5 -5.94 6.62 9.46
C ALA A 5 -6.58 5.39 10.14
N GLY A 6 -6.14 5.01 11.35
CA GLY A 6 -6.72 3.91 12.12
C GLY A 6 -6.16 2.52 11.84
N LEU A 7 -5.08 2.38 11.05
CA LEU A 7 -4.44 1.08 10.84
C LEU A 7 -3.75 0.59 12.12
N SER A 8 -3.95 -0.69 12.45
CA SER A 8 -3.28 -1.34 13.58
C SER A 8 -1.78 -1.49 13.32
N ASP A 9 -0.98 -1.50 14.38
CA ASP A 9 0.46 -1.76 14.29
C ASP A 9 0.77 -3.13 13.69
N GLU A 10 -0.12 -4.11 13.90
CA GLU A 10 -0.06 -5.42 13.26
C GLU A 10 -0.15 -5.29 11.74
N LYS A 11 -1.21 -4.66 11.20
CA LYS A 11 -1.36 -4.44 9.76
C LYS A 11 -0.19 -3.65 9.18
N LEU A 12 0.27 -2.61 9.88
CA LEU A 12 1.41 -1.80 9.43
C LEU A 12 2.71 -2.60 9.33
N ARG A 13 2.96 -3.51 10.28
CA ARG A 13 4.11 -4.43 10.20
C ARG A 13 3.92 -5.46 9.09
N ALA A 14 2.70 -5.97 8.94
CA ALA A 14 2.37 -7.01 7.99
C ALA A 14 2.58 -6.57 6.53
N VAL A 15 2.28 -5.31 6.18
CA VAL A 15 2.63 -4.76 4.85
C VAL A 15 4.12 -4.86 4.56
N VAL A 16 4.98 -4.56 5.55
CA VAL A 16 6.44 -4.57 5.37
C VAL A 16 6.97 -5.99 5.21
N SER A 17 6.37 -6.97 5.88
CA SER A 17 6.73 -8.39 5.77
C SER A 17 5.99 -9.14 4.66
N ASN A 18 5.15 -8.45 3.88
CA ASN A 18 4.24 -9.06 2.90
C ASN A 18 3.35 -10.17 3.50
N ASP A 19 2.96 -10.02 4.77
CA ASP A 19 2.06 -10.94 5.44
C ASP A 19 0.61 -10.49 5.20
N MET A 20 -0.16 -11.33 4.51
CA MET A 20 -1.53 -11.01 4.11
C MET A 20 -2.60 -11.52 5.10
N THR A 21 -2.20 -12.21 6.18
CA THR A 21 -3.12 -12.78 7.17
C THR A 21 -3.97 -11.75 7.95
N PRO A 22 -3.46 -10.57 8.37
CA PRO A 22 -4.27 -9.64 9.17
C PRO A 22 -5.23 -8.79 8.33
N PHE A 23 -5.19 -8.91 7.01
CA PHE A 23 -6.04 -8.14 6.09
C PHE A 23 -7.35 -8.89 5.81
N THR A 24 -8.41 -8.14 5.55
CA THR A 24 -9.67 -8.68 5.00
C THR A 24 -9.52 -9.02 3.52
N ASP A 25 -10.46 -9.80 2.95
CA ASP A 25 -10.46 -10.09 1.52
C ASP A 25 -10.49 -8.82 0.65
N THR A 26 -11.29 -7.83 1.06
CA THR A 26 -11.38 -6.54 0.39
C THR A 26 -10.04 -5.77 0.46
N GLU A 27 -9.39 -5.75 1.61
CA GLU A 27 -8.07 -5.10 1.75
C GLU A 27 -7.00 -5.80 0.91
N ARG A 28 -6.98 -7.14 0.92
CA ARG A 28 -6.06 -7.91 0.07
C ARG A 28 -6.25 -7.60 -1.42
N LEU A 29 -7.50 -7.49 -1.86
CA LEU A 29 -7.82 -7.15 -3.25
C LEU A 29 -7.34 -5.74 -3.64
N VAL A 30 -7.45 -4.77 -2.73
CA VAL A 30 -6.93 -3.40 -2.96
C VAL A 30 -5.40 -3.37 -2.94
N ILE A 31 -4.75 -4.17 -2.11
CA ILE A 31 -3.29 -4.34 -2.11
C ILE A 31 -2.83 -4.95 -3.43
N GLU A 32 -3.50 -5.98 -3.94
CA GLU A 32 -3.20 -6.61 -5.24
C GLU A 32 -3.32 -5.60 -6.40
N LEU A 33 -4.33 -4.71 -6.37
CA LEU A 33 -4.44 -3.60 -7.32
C LEU A 33 -3.28 -2.61 -7.20
N ALA A 34 -2.86 -2.27 -5.98
CA ALA A 34 -1.74 -1.36 -5.75
C ALA A 34 -0.42 -1.95 -6.27
N ASP A 35 -0.17 -3.23 -6.06
CA ASP A 35 0.99 -3.93 -6.61
C ASP A 35 0.98 -3.91 -8.14
N ALA A 36 -0.17 -4.23 -8.76
CA ALA A 36 -0.35 -4.22 -10.21
C ALA A 36 -0.10 -2.84 -10.86
N LEU A 37 -0.55 -1.77 -10.21
CA LEU A 37 -0.41 -0.39 -10.70
C LEU A 37 0.95 0.26 -10.38
N THR A 38 1.68 -0.27 -9.41
CA THR A 38 3.05 0.20 -9.06
C THR A 38 4.15 -0.56 -9.82
N ALA A 39 3.84 -1.72 -10.38
CA ALA A 39 4.74 -2.47 -11.24
C ALA A 39 5.23 -1.67 -12.47
N THR A 40 6.37 -2.08 -13.03
CA THR A 40 6.93 -1.49 -14.25
C THR A 40 7.31 -2.61 -15.23
N PRO A 41 6.53 -2.87 -16.29
CA PRO A 41 5.31 -2.14 -16.69
C PRO A 41 4.12 -2.39 -15.75
N ALA A 42 3.25 -1.39 -15.59
CA ALA A 42 2.00 -1.53 -14.86
C ALA A 42 0.98 -2.28 -15.70
N SER A 43 0.30 -3.27 -15.12
CA SER A 43 -0.69 -4.08 -15.83
C SER A 43 -1.71 -4.64 -14.85
N VAL A 44 -2.99 -4.39 -15.10
CA VAL A 44 -4.12 -4.98 -14.36
C VAL A 44 -4.74 -6.05 -15.24
N SER A 45 -4.79 -7.29 -14.76
CA SER A 45 -5.42 -8.39 -15.50
C SER A 45 -6.94 -8.26 -15.53
N ASP A 46 -7.57 -8.83 -16.55
CA ASP A 46 -9.04 -8.86 -16.65
C ASP A 46 -9.69 -9.57 -15.46
N ASP A 47 -9.05 -10.63 -14.94
CA ASP A 47 -9.50 -11.34 -13.72
C ASP A 47 -9.49 -10.43 -12.48
N LEU A 48 -8.38 -9.73 -12.25
CA LEU A 48 -8.26 -8.78 -11.14
C LEU A 48 -9.30 -7.66 -11.29
N TYR A 49 -9.47 -7.11 -12.49
CA TYR A 49 -10.45 -6.07 -12.76
C TYR A 49 -11.89 -6.56 -12.53
N ALA A 50 -12.22 -7.79 -12.93
CA ALA A 50 -13.53 -8.38 -12.69
C ALA A 50 -13.81 -8.59 -11.19
N ARG A 51 -12.83 -9.09 -10.42
CA ARG A 51 -12.90 -9.23 -8.96
C ARG A 51 -13.06 -7.88 -8.27
N LEU A 52 -12.40 -6.83 -8.76
CA LEU A 52 -12.55 -5.47 -8.27
C LEU A 52 -13.95 -4.91 -8.53
N ARG A 53 -14.50 -5.10 -9.73
CA ARG A 53 -15.84 -4.60 -10.09
C ARG A 53 -16.98 -5.30 -9.37
N SER A 54 -16.75 -6.51 -8.82
CA SER A 54 -17.76 -7.19 -7.98
C SER A 54 -17.86 -6.59 -6.57
N GLN A 55 -16.82 -5.90 -6.10
CA GLN A 55 -16.75 -5.31 -4.75
C GLN A 55 -16.89 -3.79 -4.73
N PHE A 56 -16.49 -3.11 -5.82
CA PHE A 56 -16.40 -1.66 -5.88
C PHE A 56 -17.19 -1.08 -7.06
N SER A 57 -17.81 0.07 -6.84
CA SER A 57 -18.34 0.91 -7.91
C SER A 57 -17.22 1.46 -8.79
N GLU A 58 -17.56 1.92 -9.98
CA GLU A 58 -16.60 2.57 -10.89
C GLU A 58 -15.98 3.82 -10.25
N GLU A 59 -16.78 4.61 -9.53
CA GLU A 59 -16.29 5.79 -8.81
C GLU A 59 -15.29 5.42 -7.69
N GLN A 60 -15.56 4.34 -6.94
CA GLN A 60 -14.64 3.85 -5.91
C GLN A 60 -13.32 3.37 -6.53
N LEU A 61 -13.37 2.67 -7.67
CA LEU A 61 -12.16 2.25 -8.38
C LEU A 61 -11.37 3.43 -8.94
N MET A 62 -12.05 4.45 -9.45
CA MET A 62 -11.41 5.70 -9.88
C MET A 62 -10.67 6.37 -8.72
N GLN A 63 -11.28 6.44 -7.53
CA GLN A 63 -10.64 7.00 -6.34
C GLN A 63 -9.43 6.17 -5.89
N LEU A 64 -9.55 4.83 -5.86
CA LEU A 64 -8.43 3.94 -5.53
C LEU A 64 -7.27 4.09 -6.51
N GLY A 65 -7.55 4.03 -7.81
CA GLY A 65 -6.55 4.20 -8.86
C GLY A 65 -5.88 5.58 -8.80
N GLY A 66 -6.66 6.63 -8.56
CA GLY A 66 -6.15 7.99 -8.38
C GLY A 66 -5.19 8.12 -7.20
N GLN A 67 -5.54 7.55 -6.05
CA GLN A 67 -4.66 7.55 -4.87
C GLN A 67 -3.37 6.77 -5.13
N ILE A 68 -3.44 5.60 -5.77
CA ILE A 68 -2.27 4.79 -6.10
C ILE A 68 -1.36 5.53 -7.10
N ALA A 69 -1.94 6.15 -8.14
CA ALA A 69 -1.19 6.94 -9.11
C ALA A 69 -0.49 8.14 -8.46
N PHE A 70 -1.16 8.83 -7.54
CA PHE A 70 -0.58 9.94 -6.80
C PHE A 70 0.61 9.51 -5.92
N GLU A 71 0.50 8.36 -5.26
CA GLU A 71 1.60 7.81 -4.47
C GLU A 71 2.80 7.40 -5.34
N ASN A 72 2.56 6.81 -6.52
CA ASN A 72 3.60 6.53 -7.52
C ASN A 72 4.31 7.80 -8.00
N TYR A 73 3.55 8.86 -8.29
CA TYR A 73 4.10 10.17 -8.65
C TYR A 73 5.00 10.70 -7.53
N ARG A 74 4.51 10.71 -6.29
CA ARG A 74 5.26 11.19 -5.12
C ARG A 74 6.55 10.39 -4.91
N ALA A 75 6.51 9.07 -5.06
CA ALA A 75 7.69 8.21 -4.92
C ALA A 75 8.77 8.53 -5.98
N ARG A 76 8.38 8.76 -7.24
CA ARG A 76 9.31 9.12 -8.32
C ARG A 76 9.86 10.53 -8.14
N TRP A 77 9.00 11.48 -7.77
CA TRP A 77 9.39 12.86 -7.45
C TRP A 77 10.43 12.91 -6.33
N ASN A 78 10.15 12.24 -5.20
CA ASN A 78 11.07 12.21 -4.07
C ASN A 78 12.42 11.62 -4.45
N ARG A 79 12.45 10.56 -5.28
CA ARG A 79 13.71 9.97 -5.77
C ARG A 79 14.47 10.88 -6.73
N LEU A 80 13.79 11.67 -7.57
CA LEU A 80 14.43 12.62 -8.48
C LEU A 80 15.16 13.74 -7.73
N PHE A 81 14.56 14.23 -6.64
CA PHE A 81 15.07 15.37 -5.87
C PHE A 81 15.81 14.99 -4.59
N ASP A 82 16.09 13.69 -4.39
CA ASP A 82 16.74 13.14 -3.19
C ASP A 82 16.08 13.64 -1.88
N VAL A 83 14.75 13.62 -1.85
CA VAL A 83 13.97 14.06 -0.69
C VAL A 83 14.06 12.99 0.39
N GLU A 84 14.75 13.30 1.48
CA GLU A 84 14.91 12.42 2.64
C GLU A 84 13.69 12.43 3.58
N SER A 85 13.70 11.51 4.55
CA SER A 85 12.70 11.47 5.62
C SER A 85 12.91 12.63 6.60
N ASP A 86 11.82 13.29 7.00
CA ASP A 86 11.81 14.27 8.09
C ASP A 86 12.04 13.64 9.48
N ASN A 87 12.37 12.34 9.55
CA ASN A 87 12.68 11.57 10.76
C ASN A 87 11.57 11.54 11.83
N VAL A 88 10.33 11.89 11.44
CA VAL A 88 9.14 11.80 12.30
C VAL A 88 8.78 10.34 12.60
N TYR A 89 9.02 9.43 11.64
CA TYR A 89 8.97 7.99 11.89
C TYR A 89 10.38 7.45 12.06
N GLN A 90 10.63 6.81 13.21
CA GLN A 90 11.83 6.04 13.47
C GLN A 90 11.42 4.58 13.59
N ARG A 91 12.03 3.71 12.78
CA ARG A 91 11.84 2.27 12.93
C ARG A 91 12.34 1.90 14.32
N SER A 92 11.45 1.45 15.20
CA SER A 92 11.82 1.00 16.54
C SER A 92 12.89 -0.07 16.41
N ARG A 93 14.06 0.16 17.02
CA ARG A 93 15.15 -0.82 17.14
C ARG A 93 14.55 -2.13 17.70
N PRO A 94 14.91 -3.31 17.16
CA PRO A 94 14.45 -4.56 17.76
C PRO A 94 14.82 -4.59 19.24
N LEU A 95 13.89 -5.06 20.08
CA LEU A 95 14.15 -5.26 21.50
C LEU A 95 15.38 -6.16 21.65
N PRO A 96 16.30 -5.88 22.58
CA PRO A 96 17.38 -6.80 22.87
C PRO A 96 16.77 -8.16 23.22
N THR A 97 17.22 -9.21 22.55
CA THR A 97 16.99 -10.58 23.00
C THR A 97 17.60 -10.70 24.40
N GLU A 98 16.76 -10.93 25.40
CA GLU A 98 17.23 -11.36 26.72
C GLU A 98 17.95 -12.71 26.52
N GLU A 99 19.26 -12.73 26.84
CA GLU A 99 20.07 -13.94 26.96
C GLU A 99 19.73 -14.70 28.25
#